data_AF-A0A261C5K3-F1
#
_entry.id   AF-A0A261C5K3-F1
#
_cell.length_a   1.000
_cell.length_b   1.000
_cell.length_c   1.000
_cell.angle_alpha   90.00
_cell.angle_beta   90.00
_cell.angle_gamma   90.00
#
_symmetry.space_group_name_H-M   'P 1'
#
loop_
_entity.id
_entity.type
_entity.pdbx_description
1 polymer ?
#
loop_
_entity_poly.entity_id
_entity_poly.type
_entity_poly.pdbx_seq_one_letter_code
_entity_poly.pdbx_strand_id
1 'polypeptide(L)'
;MPSPCPLESESWLNSPDTFMIFSHAMAVIVTPLHLVGFYCILRKTPISMHSVKRTLLHFHFWNVLVDLMLNVFIIPFPLFPSPSGFLLVVCFSTAMIFENRFRILNHKNSRWKQVQPFWVLGNFLFCLIFQIPTIVQVPDQDAARAVVFSTLPCIPLFLYSTEIVVPSLDQSIIIITSLSFIIVVFGQLITFAILIIVQLSTNFGANMLSENTRRLQKNLMKALVWQTGIPVLYLVLPASYAMWAISQEVFNRCMLLFGY
;
A
#
# COMPACT_ATOMS: atom_id res chain seq x y z
N MET A 1 -27.81 -4.90 -26.63
CA MET A 1 -26.51 -4.96 -25.93
C MET A 1 -25.54 -4.03 -26.66
N PRO A 2 -24.72 -3.25 -25.96
CA PRO A 2 -23.70 -2.40 -26.59
C PRO A 2 -22.70 -3.24 -27.38
N SER A 3 -22.18 -2.71 -28.48
CA SER A 3 -21.13 -3.35 -29.27
C SER A 3 -19.77 -3.33 -28.54
N PRO A 4 -18.90 -4.32 -28.77
CA PRO A 4 -17.54 -4.29 -28.25
C PRO A 4 -16.75 -3.08 -28.78
N CYS A 5 -15.82 -2.56 -27.99
CA CYS A 5 -14.95 -1.46 -28.43
C CYS A 5 -14.02 -1.89 -29.59
N PRO A 6 -13.63 -0.98 -30.51
CA PRO A 6 -12.69 -1.29 -31.59
C PRO A 6 -11.33 -1.74 -31.06
N LEU A 7 -10.75 -2.79 -31.67
CA LEU A 7 -9.47 -3.41 -31.28
C LEU A 7 -8.26 -2.46 -31.32
N GLU A 8 -8.33 -1.32 -32.02
CA GLU A 8 -7.21 -0.39 -32.19
C GLU A 8 -6.88 0.46 -30.95
N SER A 9 -7.68 0.43 -29.89
CA SER A 9 -7.44 1.25 -28.67
C SER A 9 -6.67 0.54 -27.55
N GLU A 10 -6.44 -0.77 -27.62
CA GLU A 10 -5.77 -1.51 -26.54
C GLU A 10 -4.32 -1.85 -26.91
N SER A 11 -3.38 -1.03 -26.43
CA SER A 11 -1.97 -1.40 -26.51
C SER A 11 -1.71 -2.59 -25.57
N TRP A 12 -0.88 -3.55 -25.99
CA TRP A 12 -0.52 -4.74 -25.20
C TRP A 12 -0.03 -4.38 -23.78
N LEU A 13 0.64 -3.24 -23.63
CA LEU A 13 1.13 -2.72 -22.34
C LEU A 13 0.01 -2.33 -21.37
N ASN A 14 -1.16 -1.99 -21.88
CA ASN A 14 -2.32 -1.58 -21.08
C ASN A 14 -3.24 -2.75 -20.76
N SER A 15 -2.98 -3.94 -21.29
CA SER A 15 -3.80 -5.11 -20.99
C SER A 15 -3.57 -5.58 -19.54
N PRO A 16 -4.63 -5.99 -18.82
CA PRO A 16 -4.52 -6.57 -17.49
C PRO A 16 -3.53 -7.74 -17.46
N ASP A 17 -3.58 -8.63 -18.46
CA ASP A 17 -2.70 -9.81 -18.59
C ASP A 17 -1.21 -9.45 -18.55
N THR A 18 -0.81 -8.42 -19.28
CA THR A 18 0.58 -7.95 -19.28
C THR A 18 1.01 -7.46 -17.90
N PHE A 19 0.15 -6.71 -17.22
CA PHE A 19 0.40 -6.26 -15.84
C PHE A 19 0.49 -7.43 -14.86
N MET A 20 -0.36 -8.46 -15.02
CA MET A 20 -0.30 -9.70 -14.23
C MET A 20 1.04 -10.40 -14.39
N ILE A 21 1.48 -10.57 -15.64
CA ILE A 21 2.75 -11.23 -15.98
C ILE A 21 3.93 -10.49 -15.36
N PHE A 22 4.01 -9.16 -15.51
CA PHE A 22 5.11 -8.37 -14.97
C PHE A 22 5.20 -8.48 -13.45
N SER A 23 4.07 -8.37 -12.76
CA SER A 23 4.06 -8.41 -11.30
C SER A 23 4.35 -9.80 -10.74
N HIS A 24 3.82 -10.86 -11.35
CA HIS A 24 4.18 -12.23 -10.97
C HIS A 24 5.66 -12.53 -11.26
N ALA A 25 6.22 -12.04 -12.36
CA ALA A 25 7.66 -12.13 -12.62
C ALA A 25 8.47 -11.41 -11.53
N MET A 26 8.05 -10.21 -11.11
CA MET A 26 8.66 -9.51 -9.98
C MET A 26 8.55 -10.30 -8.68
N ALA A 27 7.41 -10.92 -8.38
CA ALA A 27 7.24 -11.77 -7.21
C ALA A 27 8.21 -12.96 -7.20
N VAL A 28 8.39 -13.62 -8.35
CA VAL A 28 9.33 -14.76 -8.51
C VAL A 28 10.78 -14.31 -8.28
N ILE A 29 11.16 -13.10 -8.70
CA ILE A 29 12.51 -12.56 -8.49
C ILE A 29 12.73 -12.11 -7.03
N VAL A 30 11.73 -11.48 -6.42
CA VAL A 30 11.84 -10.88 -5.09
C VAL A 30 11.74 -11.93 -3.97
N THR A 31 10.97 -13.00 -4.17
CA THR A 31 10.77 -14.06 -3.17
C THR A 31 12.08 -14.72 -2.70
N PRO A 32 13.00 -15.15 -3.59
CA PRO A 32 14.32 -15.63 -3.20
C PRO A 32 15.12 -14.65 -2.34
N LEU A 33 15.05 -13.34 -2.64
CA LEU A 33 15.73 -12.30 -1.87
C LEU A 33 15.17 -12.22 -0.45
N HIS A 34 13.84 -12.35 -0.29
CA HIS A 34 13.19 -12.40 1.03
C HIS A 34 13.59 -13.62 1.84
N LEU A 35 13.73 -14.79 1.20
CA LEU A 35 14.20 -16.01 1.86
C LEU A 35 15.65 -15.87 2.33
N VAL A 36 16.52 -15.30 1.49
CA VAL A 36 17.91 -15.00 1.86
C VAL A 36 17.95 -13.99 3.01
N GLY A 37 17.13 -12.93 2.96
CA GLY A 37 17.02 -11.94 4.03
C GLY A 37 16.59 -12.57 5.36
N PHE A 38 15.57 -13.43 5.33
CA PHE A 38 15.09 -14.16 6.51
C PHE A 38 16.18 -15.08 7.08
N TYR A 39 16.87 -15.83 6.23
CA TYR A 39 18.00 -16.68 6.62
C TYR A 39 19.11 -15.86 7.28
N CYS A 40 19.49 -14.72 6.69
CA CYS A 40 20.50 -13.82 7.24
C CYS A 40 20.09 -13.29 8.62
N ILE A 41 18.83 -12.88 8.81
CA ILE A 41 18.35 -12.42 10.12
C ILE A 41 18.43 -13.55 11.16
N LEU A 42 18.05 -14.78 10.80
CA LEU A 42 18.06 -15.89 11.75
C LEU A 42 19.46 -16.39 12.10
N ARG A 43 20.35 -16.51 11.11
CA ARG A 43 21.63 -17.22 11.22
C ARG A 43 22.85 -16.32 11.23
N LYS A 44 22.76 -15.09 10.71
CA LYS A 44 23.89 -14.15 10.59
C LYS A 44 23.80 -12.93 11.49
N THR A 45 22.67 -12.71 12.19
CA THR A 45 22.60 -11.68 13.25
C THR A 45 23.56 -12.03 14.40
N PRO A 46 24.55 -11.19 14.72
CA PRO A 46 25.57 -11.49 15.73
C PRO A 46 24.97 -11.50 17.16
N ILE A 47 25.62 -12.24 18.07
CA ILE A 47 25.16 -12.45 19.45
C ILE A 47 25.04 -11.12 20.22
N SER A 48 25.92 -10.15 19.95
CA SER A 48 25.88 -8.80 20.52
C SER A 48 24.61 -8.00 20.15
N MET A 49 23.90 -8.42 19.10
CA MET A 49 22.66 -7.80 18.60
C MET A 49 21.43 -8.69 18.83
N HIS A 50 21.50 -9.65 19.77
CA HIS A 50 20.39 -10.56 20.03
C HIS A 50 19.08 -9.84 20.41
N SER A 51 19.17 -8.74 21.17
CA SER A 51 18.00 -7.94 21.59
C SER A 51 17.24 -7.29 20.43
N VAL A 52 17.91 -6.99 19.31
CA VAL A 52 17.28 -6.38 18.13
C VAL A 52 16.82 -7.40 17.10
N LYS A 53 17.20 -8.68 17.24
CA LYS A 53 16.83 -9.76 16.30
C LYS A 53 15.31 -9.90 16.15
N ARG A 54 14.56 -9.83 17.25
CA ARG A 54 13.08 -9.89 17.23
C ARG A 54 12.48 -8.70 16.48
N THR A 55 13.06 -7.52 16.66
CA THR A 55 12.67 -6.29 15.96
C THR A 55 12.93 -6.40 14.46
N LEU A 56 14.07 -6.99 14.06
CA LEU A 56 14.41 -7.23 12.65
C LEU A 56 13.49 -8.25 11.99
N LEU A 57 13.13 -9.33 12.70
CA LEU A 57 12.17 -10.33 12.20
C LEU A 57 10.79 -9.75 11.99
N HIS A 58 10.30 -8.98 12.98
CA HIS A 58 8.99 -8.32 12.86
C HIS A 58 8.96 -7.35 11.68
N PHE A 59 10.04 -6.56 11.50
CA PHE A 59 10.18 -5.69 10.35
C PHE A 59 10.21 -6.44 9.02
N HIS A 60 11.00 -7.52 8.93
CA HIS A 60 11.12 -8.34 7.73
C HIS A 60 9.78 -8.95 7.34
N PHE A 61 9.01 -9.44 8.31
CA PHE A 61 7.66 -9.95 8.10
C PHE A 61 6.74 -8.92 7.43
N TRP A 62 6.67 -7.69 7.95
CA TRP A 62 5.83 -6.64 7.35
C TRP A 62 6.30 -6.22 5.96
N ASN A 63 7.62 -6.21 5.72
CA ASN A 63 8.17 -5.89 4.41
C ASN A 63 7.81 -6.96 3.36
N VAL A 64 7.97 -8.24 3.71
CA VAL A 64 7.56 -9.38 2.87
C VAL A 64 6.06 -9.32 2.59
N LEU A 65 5.25 -9.02 3.60
CA LEU A 65 3.80 -8.94 3.46
C LEU A 65 3.40 -7.86 2.46
N VAL A 66 4.00 -6.66 2.52
CA VAL A 66 3.75 -5.59 1.54
C VAL A 66 4.12 -6.05 0.13
N ASP A 67 5.30 -6.64 -0.07
CA ASP A 67 5.75 -7.06 -1.40
C ASP A 67 4.88 -8.17 -1.99
N LEU A 68 4.43 -9.14 -1.19
CA LEU A 68 3.50 -10.18 -1.63
C LEU A 68 2.14 -9.58 -1.99
N MET A 69 1.64 -8.66 -1.17
CA MET A 69 0.37 -7.99 -1.44
C MET A 69 0.42 -7.21 -2.76
N LEU A 70 1.51 -6.48 -3.01
CA LEU A 70 1.69 -5.71 -4.23
C LEU A 70 1.86 -6.57 -5.49
N ASN A 71 2.68 -7.62 -5.42
CA ASN A 71 3.11 -8.36 -6.63
C ASN A 71 2.31 -9.64 -6.90
N VAL A 72 1.57 -10.16 -5.92
CA VAL A 72 0.83 -11.42 -6.04
C VAL A 72 -0.67 -11.21 -5.85
N PHE A 73 -1.09 -10.40 -4.87
CA PHE A 73 -2.51 -10.31 -4.49
C PHE A 73 -3.27 -9.13 -5.12
N ILE A 74 -2.60 -8.07 -5.58
CA ILE A 74 -3.25 -6.97 -6.35
C ILE A 74 -3.98 -7.51 -7.59
N ILE A 75 -3.46 -8.59 -8.18
CA ILE A 75 -3.79 -9.00 -9.54
C ILE A 75 -4.99 -9.94 -9.67
N PRO A 76 -5.13 -11.02 -8.87
CA PRO A 76 -6.25 -11.93 -9.01
C PRO A 76 -7.48 -11.54 -8.18
N PHE A 77 -7.44 -10.43 -7.41
CA PHE A 77 -8.49 -10.11 -6.44
C PHE A 77 -9.10 -8.70 -6.59
N PRO A 78 -9.97 -8.47 -7.59
CA PRO A 78 -11.15 -7.63 -7.39
C PRO A 78 -12.23 -8.33 -6.53
N LEU A 79 -11.91 -9.47 -5.88
CA LEU A 79 -12.83 -10.47 -5.32
C LEU A 79 -13.31 -10.24 -3.86
N PHE A 80 -13.17 -9.04 -3.31
CA PHE A 80 -13.89 -8.64 -2.08
C PHE A 80 -14.46 -7.23 -2.33
N PRO A 81 -15.60 -6.84 -1.73
CA PRO A 81 -16.50 -5.81 -2.27
C PRO A 81 -15.95 -4.38 -2.39
N SER A 82 -14.65 -4.17 -2.17
CA SER A 82 -13.89 -2.99 -2.56
C SER A 82 -12.37 -3.29 -2.55
N PRO A 83 -11.55 -2.63 -3.40
CA PRO A 83 -10.07 -2.61 -3.34
C PRO A 83 -9.47 -2.25 -1.96
N SER A 84 -10.32 -1.85 -1.04
CA SER A 84 -10.05 -1.31 0.27
C SER A 84 -9.40 -2.30 1.26
N GLY A 85 -9.61 -3.61 1.12
CA GLY A 85 -8.98 -4.63 1.98
C GLY A 85 -7.47 -4.79 1.76
N PHE A 86 -7.02 -4.66 0.51
CA PHE A 86 -5.61 -4.67 0.15
C PHE A 86 -4.91 -3.38 0.60
N LEU A 87 -5.52 -2.23 0.32
CA LEU A 87 -5.00 -0.92 0.73
C LEU A 87 -4.82 -0.86 2.25
N LEU A 88 -5.73 -1.47 3.00
CA LEU A 88 -5.64 -1.62 4.45
C LEU A 88 -4.35 -2.33 4.88
N VAL A 89 -4.06 -3.50 4.31
CA VAL A 89 -2.89 -4.29 4.71
C VAL A 89 -1.60 -3.55 4.36
N VAL A 90 -1.53 -2.96 3.16
CA VAL A 90 -0.33 -2.22 2.73
C VAL A 90 -0.11 -0.97 3.59
N CYS A 91 -1.16 -0.18 3.83
CA CYS A 91 -1.06 1.02 4.64
C CYS A 91 -0.73 0.71 6.10
N PHE A 92 -1.36 -0.29 6.70
CA PHE A 92 -1.08 -0.71 8.07
C PHE A 92 0.36 -1.24 8.20
N SER A 93 0.80 -2.11 7.29
CA SER A 93 2.16 -2.66 7.28
C SER A 93 3.21 -1.55 7.10
N THR A 94 2.95 -0.58 6.23
CA THR A 94 3.83 0.57 6.00
C THR A 94 3.90 1.47 7.24
N ALA A 95 2.77 1.74 7.89
CA ALA A 95 2.74 2.48 9.15
C ALA A 95 3.56 1.77 10.25
N MET A 96 3.46 0.44 10.33
CA MET A 96 4.27 -0.37 11.25
C MET A 96 5.77 -0.32 10.93
N ILE A 97 6.15 -0.23 9.66
CA ILE A 97 7.55 -0.02 9.26
C ILE A 97 8.07 1.32 9.79
N PHE A 98 7.36 2.42 9.54
CA PHE A 98 7.75 3.75 9.99
C PHE A 98 7.78 3.85 11.51
N GLU A 99 6.80 3.27 12.20
CA GLU A 99 6.78 3.17 13.67
C GLU A 99 8.01 2.43 14.18
N ASN A 100 8.34 1.28 13.59
CA ASN A 100 9.49 0.49 14.00
C ASN A 100 10.80 1.28 13.86
N ARG A 101 10.96 2.06 12.80
CA ARG A 101 12.12 2.94 12.60
C ARG A 101 12.15 4.06 13.64
N PHE A 102 11.01 4.71 13.88
CA PHE A 102 10.88 5.72 14.92
C PHE A 102 11.24 5.16 16.30
N ARG A 103 10.82 3.93 16.62
CA ARG A 103 11.10 3.24 17.89
C ARG A 103 12.58 2.93 18.09
N ILE A 104 13.30 2.52 17.04
CA ILE A 104 14.76 2.28 17.11
C ILE A 104 15.48 3.58 17.51
N LEU A 105 15.09 4.70 16.91
CA LEU A 105 15.61 6.02 17.24
C LEU A 105 15.23 6.48 18.65
N ASN A 106 14.02 6.15 19.08
CA ASN A 106 13.42 6.58 20.34
C ASN A 106 13.35 5.47 21.39
N HIS A 107 14.31 4.55 21.41
CA HIS A 107 14.27 3.39 22.33
C HIS A 107 14.21 3.76 23.83
N LYS A 108 14.65 4.98 24.20
CA LYS A 108 14.57 5.52 25.57
C LYS A 108 13.25 6.24 25.89
N ASN A 109 12.40 6.50 24.91
CA ASN A 109 11.14 7.23 25.09
C ASN A 109 10.07 6.32 25.72
N SER A 110 9.99 6.31 27.06
CA SER A 110 8.97 5.53 27.78
C SER A 110 7.54 5.97 27.50
N ARG A 111 7.30 7.26 27.18
CA ARG A 111 5.96 7.75 26.84
C ARG A 111 5.45 7.11 25.56
N TRP A 112 6.27 7.05 24.52
CA TRP A 112 5.89 6.38 23.27
C TRP A 112 5.62 4.89 23.48
N LYS A 113 6.41 4.19 24.29
CA LYS A 113 6.18 2.77 24.59
C LYS A 113 4.81 2.50 25.23
N GLN A 114 4.31 3.43 26.04
CA GLN A 114 2.98 3.32 26.66
C GLN A 114 1.86 3.65 25.67
N VAL A 115 2.04 4.65 24.80
CA VAL A 115 1.05 5.08 23.80
C VAL A 115 0.99 4.13 22.60
N GLN A 116 2.10 3.51 22.24
CA GLN A 116 2.25 2.62 21.09
C GLN A 116 1.15 1.56 20.94
N PRO A 117 0.83 0.73 21.94
CA PRO A 117 -0.21 -0.30 21.79
C PRO A 117 -1.57 0.30 21.45
N PHE A 118 -1.91 1.46 22.03
CA PHE A 118 -3.15 2.17 21.72
C PHE A 118 -3.14 2.76 20.31
N TRP A 119 -1.99 3.29 19.85
CA TRP A 119 -1.84 3.77 18.48
C TRP A 119 -1.97 2.64 17.45
N VAL A 120 -1.39 1.46 17.73
CA VAL A 120 -1.52 0.26 16.86
C VAL A 120 -2.97 -0.21 16.83
N LEU A 121 -3.61 -0.34 18.00
CA LEU A 121 -5.02 -0.74 18.09
C LEU A 121 -5.93 0.27 17.38
N GLY A 122 -5.68 1.56 17.56
CA GLY A 122 -6.44 2.63 16.91
C GLY A 122 -6.33 2.56 15.38
N ASN A 123 -5.14 2.33 14.83
CA ASN A 123 -4.97 2.15 13.39
C ASN A 123 -5.66 0.88 12.88
N PHE A 124 -5.60 -0.22 13.63
CA PHE A 124 -6.30 -1.44 13.28
C PHE A 124 -7.82 -1.26 13.28
N LEU A 125 -8.38 -0.63 14.32
CA LEU A 125 -9.81 -0.33 14.40
C LEU A 125 -10.26 0.67 13.33
N PHE A 126 -9.47 1.72 13.10
CA PHE A 126 -9.73 2.69 12.02
C PHE A 126 -9.83 1.99 10.67
N CYS A 127 -8.89 1.08 10.39
CA CYS A 127 -8.89 0.26 9.19
C CYS A 127 -10.18 -0.56 9.03
N LEU A 128 -10.72 -1.14 10.10
CA LEU A 128 -11.98 -1.89 10.07
C LEU A 128 -13.21 -0.99 9.91
N ILE A 129 -13.28 0.09 10.70
CA ILE A 129 -14.43 1.02 10.71
C ILE A 129 -14.56 1.73 9.37
N PHE A 130 -13.43 2.08 8.76
CA PHE A 130 -13.37 2.74 7.46
C PHE A 130 -14.08 1.98 6.34
N GLN A 131 -14.16 0.65 6.45
CA GLN A 131 -14.80 -0.21 5.44
C GLN A 131 -16.32 -0.23 5.52
N ILE A 132 -16.88 0.07 6.70
CA ILE A 132 -18.30 -0.09 6.97
C ILE A 132 -19.16 0.68 5.96
N PRO A 133 -18.89 1.97 5.64
CA PRO A 133 -19.71 2.71 4.70
C PRO A 133 -19.72 2.09 3.29
N THR A 134 -18.59 1.56 2.84
CA THR A 134 -18.48 0.93 1.51
C THR A 134 -19.21 -0.41 1.50
N ILE A 135 -19.05 -1.24 2.53
CA ILE A 135 -19.72 -2.55 2.63
C ILE A 135 -21.25 -2.38 2.67
N VAL A 136 -21.75 -1.37 3.37
CA VAL A 136 -23.20 -1.12 3.49
C VAL A 136 -23.81 -0.64 2.16
N GLN A 137 -23.01 -0.07 1.27
CA GLN A 137 -23.46 0.44 -0.04
C GLN A 137 -23.38 -0.55 -1.18
N VAL A 138 -22.79 -1.73 -0.96
CA VAL A 138 -22.60 -2.72 -2.01
C VAL A 138 -23.97 -3.10 -2.59
N PRO A 139 -24.24 -2.79 -3.87
CA PRO A 139 -25.49 -3.12 -4.51
C PRO A 139 -25.54 -4.60 -4.88
N ASP A 140 -26.73 -5.06 -5.28
CA ASP A 140 -26.87 -6.32 -6.01
C ASP A 140 -25.98 -6.30 -7.26
N GLN A 141 -25.09 -7.28 -7.37
CA GLN A 141 -24.01 -7.27 -8.37
C GLN A 141 -24.51 -7.55 -9.78
N ASP A 142 -25.61 -8.26 -9.94
CA ASP A 142 -26.19 -8.53 -11.26
C ASP A 142 -26.90 -7.29 -11.79
N ALA A 143 -27.67 -6.61 -10.95
CA ALA A 143 -28.28 -5.33 -11.28
C ALA A 143 -27.22 -4.25 -11.54
N ALA A 144 -26.19 -4.15 -10.71
CA ALA A 144 -25.16 -3.13 -10.83
C ALA A 144 -24.32 -3.28 -12.11
N ARG A 145 -23.96 -4.52 -12.50
CA ARG A 145 -23.27 -4.78 -13.76
C ARG A 145 -24.10 -4.39 -14.97
N ALA A 146 -25.40 -4.68 -14.95
CA ALA A 146 -26.32 -4.28 -16.03
C ALA A 146 -26.38 -2.75 -16.18
N VAL A 147 -26.43 -2.02 -15.06
CA VAL A 147 -26.38 -0.55 -15.05
C VAL A 147 -25.07 -0.05 -15.65
N VAL A 148 -23.91 -0.54 -15.19
CA VAL A 148 -22.58 -0.15 -15.70
C VAL A 148 -22.48 -0.40 -17.21
N PHE A 149 -22.87 -1.58 -17.68
CA PHE A 149 -22.82 -1.92 -19.10
C PHE A 149 -23.75 -1.05 -19.95
N SER A 150 -24.86 -0.57 -19.39
CA SER A 150 -25.76 0.35 -20.10
C SER A 150 -25.22 1.79 -20.18
N THR A 151 -24.29 2.17 -19.29
CA THR A 151 -23.70 3.52 -19.25
C THR A 151 -22.48 3.66 -20.17
N LEU A 152 -21.79 2.56 -20.47
CA LEU A 152 -20.60 2.58 -21.32
C LEU A 152 -20.93 2.76 -22.81
N PRO A 153 -20.16 3.59 -23.55
CA PRO A 153 -20.38 3.78 -24.99
C PRO A 153 -20.08 2.53 -25.82
N CYS A 154 -19.13 1.72 -25.37
CA CYS A 154 -18.79 0.40 -25.90
C CYS A 154 -18.22 -0.44 -24.74
N ILE A 155 -18.30 -1.77 -24.83
CA ILE A 155 -17.83 -2.67 -23.76
C ILE A 155 -16.45 -3.23 -24.17
N PRO A 156 -15.38 -2.94 -23.41
CA PRO A 156 -14.08 -3.59 -23.57
C PRO A 156 -14.18 -5.12 -23.46
N LEU A 157 -13.41 -5.85 -24.27
CA LEU A 157 -13.53 -7.31 -24.35
C LEU A 157 -13.24 -7.98 -22.99
N PHE A 158 -12.29 -7.43 -22.22
CA PHE A 158 -11.89 -7.97 -20.93
C PHE A 158 -13.02 -7.95 -19.88
N LEU A 159 -14.01 -7.06 -19.99
CA LEU A 159 -15.14 -7.02 -19.05
C LEU A 159 -16.12 -8.16 -19.23
N TYR A 160 -16.12 -8.83 -20.39
CA TYR A 160 -16.94 -10.02 -20.61
C TYR A 160 -16.33 -11.27 -19.96
N SER A 161 -14.99 -11.31 -19.81
CA SER A 161 -14.27 -12.43 -19.21
C SER A 161 -14.02 -12.27 -17.71
N THR A 162 -14.15 -11.06 -17.17
CA THR A 162 -13.77 -10.74 -15.79
C THR A 162 -14.99 -10.47 -14.92
N GLU A 163 -15.07 -11.12 -13.76
CA GLU A 163 -16.07 -10.80 -12.74
C GLU A 163 -15.69 -9.50 -12.02
N ILE A 164 -16.19 -8.38 -12.54
CA ILE A 164 -16.06 -7.07 -11.88
C ILE A 164 -17.08 -6.91 -10.76
N VAL A 165 -16.62 -6.43 -9.61
CA VAL A 165 -17.47 -6.10 -8.46
C VAL A 165 -17.69 -4.60 -8.44
N VAL A 166 -18.96 -4.18 -8.46
CA VAL A 166 -19.34 -2.76 -8.36
C VAL A 166 -19.50 -2.41 -6.87
N PRO A 167 -18.60 -1.57 -6.30
CA PRO A 167 -18.60 -1.29 -4.86
C PRO A 167 -19.73 -0.35 -4.42
N SER A 168 -20.17 0.58 -5.29
CA SER A 168 -21.34 1.44 -5.06
C SER A 168 -21.80 2.02 -6.40
N LEU A 169 -23.10 2.31 -6.50
CA LEU A 169 -23.68 3.11 -7.57
C LEU A 169 -23.61 4.62 -7.26
N ASP A 170 -23.39 5.00 -6.00
CA ASP A 170 -23.10 6.36 -5.58
C ASP A 170 -21.61 6.52 -5.27
N GLN A 171 -20.93 7.30 -6.11
CA GLN A 171 -19.49 7.52 -6.02
C GLN A 171 -19.11 8.44 -4.86
N SER A 172 -20.04 9.25 -4.35
CA SER A 172 -19.76 10.32 -3.36
C SER A 172 -19.15 9.76 -2.09
N ILE A 173 -19.75 8.69 -1.55
CA ILE A 173 -19.28 8.11 -0.30
C ILE A 173 -17.95 7.39 -0.50
N ILE A 174 -17.74 6.72 -1.65
CA ILE A 174 -16.45 6.10 -1.99
C ILE A 174 -15.34 7.17 -2.06
N ILE A 175 -15.60 8.32 -2.67
CA ILE A 175 -14.63 9.40 -2.78
C ILE A 175 -14.32 9.98 -1.40
N ILE A 176 -15.35 10.33 -0.61
CA ILE A 176 -15.18 10.91 0.73
C ILE A 176 -14.40 9.97 1.64
N THR A 177 -14.79 8.69 1.66
CA THR A 177 -14.09 7.68 2.44
C THR A 177 -12.65 7.56 1.94
N SER A 178 -12.41 7.29 0.66
CA SER A 178 -11.05 7.11 0.12
C SER A 178 -10.13 8.29 0.42
N LEU A 179 -10.62 9.53 0.27
CA LEU A 179 -9.86 10.74 0.61
C LEU A 179 -9.55 10.83 2.10
N SER A 180 -10.53 10.54 2.98
CA SER A 180 -10.31 10.55 4.42
C SER A 180 -9.24 9.53 4.86
N PHE A 181 -9.26 8.33 4.27
CA PHE A 181 -8.28 7.29 4.53
C PHE A 181 -6.88 7.71 4.07
N ILE A 182 -6.78 8.25 2.85
CA ILE A 182 -5.51 8.77 2.33
C ILE A 182 -4.98 9.86 3.29
N ILE A 183 -5.78 10.86 3.65
CA ILE A 183 -5.31 11.95 4.52
C ILE A 183 -4.78 11.42 5.86
N VAL A 184 -5.51 10.50 6.50
CA VAL A 184 -5.12 9.93 7.81
C VAL A 184 -3.85 9.08 7.70
N VAL A 185 -3.76 8.17 6.73
CA VAL A 185 -2.60 7.29 6.57
C VAL A 185 -1.37 8.10 6.18
N PHE A 186 -1.48 8.96 5.16
CA PHE A 186 -0.37 9.74 4.65
C PHE A 186 0.09 10.80 5.64
N GLY A 187 -0.83 11.43 6.36
CA GLY A 187 -0.51 12.35 7.45
C GLY A 187 0.36 11.68 8.51
N GLN A 188 0.05 10.43 8.90
CA GLN A 188 0.87 9.66 9.84
C GLN A 188 2.25 9.33 9.27
N LEU A 189 2.32 8.83 8.03
CA LEU A 189 3.59 8.49 7.38
C LEU A 189 4.52 9.71 7.24
N ILE A 190 3.98 10.85 6.80
CA ILE A 190 4.71 12.11 6.68
C ILE A 190 5.20 12.58 8.06
N THR A 191 4.33 12.50 9.08
CA THR A 191 4.71 12.88 10.45
C THR A 191 5.87 12.03 10.96
N PHE A 192 5.81 10.70 10.84
CA PHE A 192 6.93 9.83 11.22
C PHE A 192 8.19 10.13 10.40
N ALA A 193 8.06 10.33 9.09
CA ALA A 193 9.18 10.65 8.21
C ALA A 193 9.90 11.94 8.68
N ILE A 194 9.15 13.01 8.92
CA ILE A 194 9.68 14.30 9.40
C ILE A 194 10.36 14.12 10.76
N LEU A 195 9.70 13.48 11.73
CA LEU A 195 10.27 13.25 13.06
C LEU A 195 11.58 12.45 12.99
N ILE A 196 11.61 11.39 12.18
CA ILE A 196 12.81 10.58 11.97
C ILE A 196 13.93 11.42 11.35
N ILE A 197 13.65 12.20 10.31
CA ILE A 197 14.63 13.04 9.62
C ILE A 197 15.19 14.12 10.55
N VAL A 198 14.33 14.81 11.31
CA VAL A 198 14.73 15.84 12.28
C VAL A 198 15.59 15.21 13.37
N GLN A 199 15.19 14.08 13.94
CA GLN A 199 15.98 13.45 14.99
C GLN A 199 17.33 12.95 14.48
N LEU A 200 17.38 12.45 13.24
CA LEU A 200 18.62 12.08 12.56
C LEU A 200 19.53 13.27 12.26
N SER A 201 18.99 14.46 12.01
CA SER A 201 19.81 15.66 11.79
C SER A 201 20.47 16.16 13.08
N THR A 202 19.87 15.90 14.25
CA THR A 202 20.45 16.23 15.57
C THR A 202 21.63 15.32 15.98
N ASN A 203 22.14 15.45 17.21
CA ASN A 203 23.29 14.70 17.77
C ASN A 203 23.03 13.20 18.05
N PHE A 204 22.24 12.52 17.21
CA PHE A 204 22.01 11.08 17.28
C PHE A 204 23.33 10.30 17.36
N GLY A 205 23.50 9.50 18.41
CA GLY A 205 24.66 8.62 18.60
C GLY A 205 25.98 9.34 18.89
N ALA A 206 25.99 10.65 19.14
CA ALA A 206 27.22 11.43 19.35
C ALA A 206 28.10 10.93 20.51
N ASN A 207 27.49 10.41 21.56
CA ASN A 207 28.21 9.92 22.75
C ASN A 207 28.48 8.40 22.71
N MET A 208 28.03 7.71 21.66
CA MET A 208 28.05 6.24 21.60
C MET A 208 28.80 5.69 20.37
N LEU A 209 29.02 6.51 19.33
CA LEU A 209 29.55 6.08 18.04
C LEU A 209 30.62 7.04 17.54
N SER A 210 31.62 6.50 16.82
CA SER A 210 32.58 7.33 16.09
C SER A 210 31.89 8.15 14.99
N GLU A 211 32.50 9.26 14.60
CA GLU A 211 31.90 10.19 13.64
C GLU A 211 31.58 9.54 12.29
N ASN A 212 32.51 8.72 11.77
CA ASN A 212 32.32 7.97 10.52
C ASN A 212 31.16 6.97 10.61
N THR A 213 31.08 6.20 11.69
CA THR A 213 30.00 5.21 11.91
C THR A 213 28.66 5.93 12.06
N ARG A 214 28.63 7.03 12.81
CA ARG A 214 27.44 7.87 12.99
C ARG A 214 26.95 8.42 11.65
N ARG A 215 27.84 8.95 10.81
CA ARG A 215 27.49 9.47 9.48
C ARG A 215 26.91 8.37 8.59
N LEU A 216 27.51 7.18 8.58
CA LEU A 216 27.02 6.04 7.81
C LEU A 216 25.63 5.59 8.28
N GLN A 217 25.42 5.44 9.59
CA GLN A 217 24.13 5.06 10.18
C GLN A 217 23.03 6.09 9.86
N LYS A 218 23.35 7.39 9.91
CA LYS A 218 22.42 8.48 9.52
C LYS A 218 22.01 8.38 8.05
N ASN A 219 22.97 8.19 7.15
CA ASN A 219 22.72 8.08 5.71
C ASN A 219 21.90 6.82 5.39
N LEU A 220 22.24 5.68 5.99
CA LEU A 220 21.50 4.44 5.83
C LEU A 220 20.04 4.61 6.26
N MET A 221 19.77 5.22 7.41
CA MET A 221 18.41 5.37 7.90
C MET A 221 17.59 6.38 7.10
N LYS A 222 18.21 7.46 6.60
CA LYS A 222 17.57 8.37 5.63
C LYS A 222 17.22 7.65 4.33
N ALA A 223 18.14 6.85 3.81
CA ALA A 223 17.91 6.06 2.60
C ALA A 223 16.76 5.06 2.79
N LEU A 224 16.70 4.38 3.94
CA LEU A 224 15.61 3.46 4.27
C LEU A 224 14.25 4.16 4.36
N VAL A 225 14.16 5.36 4.96
CA VAL A 225 12.92 6.15 5.00
C VAL A 225 12.44 6.50 3.59
N TRP A 226 13.36 6.99 2.75
CA TRP A 226 13.07 7.29 1.35
C TRP A 226 12.70 6.05 0.54
N GLN A 227 13.38 4.92 0.78
CA GLN A 227 13.10 3.65 0.13
C GLN A 227 11.65 3.20 0.37
N THR A 228 11.15 3.29 1.61
CA THR A 228 9.73 3.00 1.88
C THR A 228 8.77 4.04 1.35
N GLY A 229 9.20 5.29 1.17
CA GLY A 229 8.39 6.34 0.55
C GLY A 229 8.14 6.12 -0.95
N ILE A 230 9.05 5.44 -1.66
CA ILE A 230 8.95 5.23 -3.11
C ILE A 230 7.73 4.34 -3.48
N PRO A 231 7.56 3.12 -2.95
CA PRO A 231 6.36 2.30 -3.24
C PRO A 231 5.05 3.02 -2.88
N VAL A 232 5.10 3.82 -1.83
CA VAL A 232 3.98 4.62 -1.35
C VAL A 232 3.61 5.73 -2.36
N LEU A 233 4.58 6.43 -2.95
CA LEU A 233 4.34 7.39 -4.03
C LEU A 233 3.75 6.73 -5.28
N TYR A 234 4.22 5.53 -5.62
CA TYR A 234 3.67 4.72 -6.71
C TYR A 234 2.24 4.27 -6.48
N LEU A 235 1.75 4.22 -5.24
CA LEU A 235 0.35 3.89 -4.94
C LEU A 235 -0.53 5.15 -4.87
N VAL A 236 -0.02 6.24 -4.29
CA VAL A 236 -0.78 7.50 -4.13
C VAL A 236 -1.06 8.19 -5.43
N LEU A 237 -0.04 8.33 -6.29
CA LEU A 237 -0.19 9.13 -7.50
C LEU A 237 -1.24 8.52 -8.43
N PRO A 238 -1.24 7.19 -8.70
CA PRO A 238 -2.31 6.56 -9.46
C PRO A 238 -3.66 6.64 -8.76
N ALA A 239 -3.74 6.41 -7.44
CA ALA A 239 -5.00 6.49 -6.71
C ALA A 239 -5.60 7.91 -6.72
N SER A 240 -4.77 8.94 -6.51
CA SER A 240 -5.19 10.34 -6.52
C SER A 240 -5.62 10.79 -7.92
N TYR A 241 -4.90 10.35 -8.95
CA TYR A 241 -5.28 10.58 -10.34
C TYR A 241 -6.60 9.89 -10.69
N ALA A 242 -6.79 8.63 -10.28
CA ALA A 242 -8.04 7.89 -10.46
C ALA A 242 -9.22 8.60 -9.78
N MET A 243 -9.04 9.07 -8.53
CA MET A 243 -10.07 9.83 -7.82
C MET A 243 -10.41 11.16 -8.50
N TRP A 244 -9.40 11.89 -8.99
CA TRP A 244 -9.62 13.09 -9.78
C TRP A 244 -10.39 12.78 -11.08
N ALA A 245 -9.97 11.74 -11.81
CA ALA A 245 -10.63 11.31 -13.05
C ALA A 245 -12.09 10.88 -12.84
N ILE A 246 -12.38 10.19 -11.73
CA ILE A 246 -13.75 9.82 -11.32
C ILE A 246 -14.59 11.08 -11.07
N SER A 247 -14.06 12.06 -10.34
CA SER A 247 -14.80 13.29 -10.00
C SER A 247 -15.11 14.22 -11.18
N GLN A 248 -14.46 14.02 -12.34
CA GLN A 248 -14.72 14.80 -13.55
C GLN A 248 -15.74 14.14 -14.50
N GLU A 249 -16.41 13.05 -14.10
CA GLU A 249 -17.26 12.21 -14.97
C GLU A 249 -16.56 11.70 -16.25
N VAL A 250 -15.24 11.89 -16.36
CA VAL A 250 -14.38 11.31 -17.40
C VAL A 250 -14.37 9.76 -17.29
N PHE A 251 -14.95 9.23 -16.20
CA PHE A 251 -15.12 7.81 -15.92
C PHE A 251 -15.86 7.02 -17.02
N ASN A 252 -16.76 7.65 -17.79
CA ASN A 252 -17.35 7.01 -18.98
C ASN A 252 -16.31 6.63 -20.07
N ARG A 253 -15.07 7.13 -19.96
CA ARG A 253 -13.94 6.82 -20.84
C ARG A 253 -12.75 6.15 -20.14
N CYS A 254 -12.64 6.25 -18.81
CA CYS A 254 -11.43 5.87 -18.07
C CYS A 254 -11.32 4.39 -17.66
N MET A 255 -12.39 3.60 -17.82
CA MET A 255 -12.28 2.13 -17.70
C MET A 255 -11.30 1.52 -18.72
N LEU A 256 -10.92 2.29 -19.75
CA LEU A 256 -9.90 1.95 -20.75
C LEU A 256 -8.46 2.32 -20.35
N LEU A 257 -8.26 3.17 -19.34
CA LEU A 257 -6.91 3.68 -18.99
C LEU A 257 -6.31 3.04 -17.75
N PHE A 258 -7.14 2.44 -16.90
CA PHE A 258 -6.65 1.60 -15.82
C PHE A 258 -7.49 0.33 -15.79
N GLY A 259 -6.92 -0.76 -16.29
CA GLY A 259 -7.35 -2.10 -15.94
C GLY A 259 -7.18 -2.32 -14.43
N TYR A 260 -8.19 -1.86 -13.70
CA TYR A 260 -8.55 -2.28 -12.35
C TYR A 260 -10.04 -2.64 -12.37
#